data_AF-H0I3T3-F1
#
_entry.id   AF-H0I3T3-F1
#
_cell.length_a   1.000
_cell.length_b   1.000
_cell.length_c   1.000
_cell.angle_alpha   90.00
_cell.angle_beta   90.00
_cell.angle_gamma   90.00
#
_symmetry.space_group_name_H-M   'P 1'
#
loop_
_entity.id
_entity.type
_entity.pdbx_description
1 polymer ?
#
loop_
_entity_poly.entity_id
_entity_poly.type
_entity_poly.pdbx_seq_one_letter_code
_entity_poly.pdbx_strand_id
1 'polypeptide(L)'
;MADLKETEANQVSAEVHVKEQTPDRKEKAPKPKKRTGQQAGALRTRAAKSVPQASSSKAVASPKVQTARKIYSEKERAQKLGEIEKQIGRGESIKAAVQKAGISEQTYYQWKKAAGQTTQSDGLKDLVKLEEENARLKKLLADRLRKENAELRKKLGLA
;
A
#
# COMPACT_ATOMS: atom_id res chain seq x y z
N MET A 1 61.34 17.95 15.95
CA MET A 1 61.55 16.50 15.78
C MET A 1 60.42 15.77 16.49
N ALA A 2 59.33 15.49 15.78
CA ALA A 2 58.32 14.48 16.12
C ALA A 2 57.37 14.38 14.93
N ASP A 3 57.59 13.36 14.11
CA ASP A 3 56.77 12.91 13.00
C ASP A 3 55.34 12.56 13.43
N LEU A 4 54.36 13.00 12.64
CA LEU A 4 53.01 12.42 12.65
C LEU A 4 52.87 11.52 11.42
N LYS A 5 52.64 10.24 11.73
CA LYS A 5 52.39 9.12 10.84
C LYS A 5 51.08 9.27 10.05
N GLU A 6 51.15 8.78 8.80
CA GLU A 6 50.22 7.88 8.10
C GLU A 6 48.70 8.22 8.15
N THR A 7 48.00 8.35 7.02
CA THR A 7 47.60 7.24 6.14
C THR A 7 47.00 7.86 4.87
N GLU A 8 47.62 7.67 3.71
CA GLU A 8 47.34 6.62 2.73
C GLU A 8 45.98 6.73 2.03
N ALA A 9 46.09 6.82 0.71
CA ALA A 9 45.02 6.94 -0.26
C ALA A 9 44.11 5.72 -0.23
N ASN A 10 42.81 5.93 -0.45
CA ASN A 10 41.98 4.88 -1.01
C ASN A 10 41.14 5.38 -2.18
N GLN A 11 41.08 4.49 -3.16
CA GLN A 11 40.82 4.65 -4.57
C GLN A 11 39.38 5.03 -4.92
N VAL A 12 39.29 5.80 -6.00
CA VAL A 12 38.08 5.96 -6.82
C VAL A 12 37.97 4.73 -7.73
N SER A 13 36.84 4.02 -7.67
CA SER A 13 36.41 3.10 -8.73
C SER A 13 34.90 2.89 -8.66
N ALA A 14 34.22 3.29 -9.73
CA ALA A 14 33.30 2.45 -10.52
C ALA A 14 32.23 3.30 -11.21
N GLU A 15 32.51 3.68 -12.47
CA GLU A 15 31.48 3.79 -13.49
C GLU A 15 30.77 2.43 -13.63
N VAL A 16 29.44 2.44 -13.68
CA VAL A 16 28.67 1.33 -14.26
C VAL A 16 27.67 1.92 -15.24
N HIS A 17 28.07 1.90 -16.51
CA HIS A 17 27.19 1.91 -17.66
C HIS A 17 26.30 0.65 -17.63
N VAL A 18 24.97 0.81 -17.71
CA VAL A 18 24.07 -0.30 -18.05
C VAL A 18 23.43 -0.02 -19.40
N LYS A 19 23.81 -0.86 -20.35
CA LYS A 19 23.41 -0.89 -21.75
C LYS A 19 22.14 -1.73 -21.87
N GLU A 20 21.14 -1.17 -22.54
CA GLU A 20 19.94 -1.84 -23.01
C GLU A 20 20.30 -2.91 -24.05
N GLN A 21 19.82 -4.15 -23.86
CA GLN A 21 19.75 -5.18 -24.89
C GLN A 21 18.72 -6.25 -24.52
N THR A 22 17.71 -6.37 -25.38
CA THR A 22 16.77 -7.50 -25.48
C THR A 22 17.46 -8.71 -26.11
N PRO A 23 16.89 -9.92 -25.90
CA PRO A 23 16.73 -10.81 -27.06
C PRO A 23 15.36 -11.50 -27.14
N ASP A 24 14.96 -11.64 -28.39
CA ASP A 24 13.75 -12.28 -28.92
C ASP A 24 13.96 -13.80 -29.10
N ARG A 25 12.90 -14.62 -28.90
CA ARG A 25 12.25 -15.48 -29.93
C ARG A 25 11.75 -16.87 -29.50
N LYS A 26 10.50 -17.14 -29.94
CA LYS A 26 9.80 -18.41 -30.32
C LYS A 26 8.91 -19.15 -29.30
N GLU A 27 7.63 -18.74 -29.33
CA GLU A 27 6.47 -19.50 -29.84
C GLU A 27 6.23 -20.97 -29.41
N LYS A 28 5.17 -21.17 -28.62
CA LYS A 28 4.26 -22.33 -28.73
C LYS A 28 2.86 -21.98 -28.19
N ALA A 29 1.84 -21.99 -29.06
CA ALA A 29 0.43 -21.80 -28.73
C ALA A 29 -0.18 -23.05 -28.03
N PRO A 30 -1.32 -22.93 -27.30
CA PRO A 30 -2.59 -23.32 -27.93
C PRO A 30 -3.89 -22.57 -27.47
N LYS A 31 -4.69 -22.21 -28.49
CA LYS A 31 -6.16 -22.30 -28.71
C LYS A 31 -7.22 -21.66 -27.77
N PRO A 32 -8.33 -21.13 -28.35
CA PRO A 32 -9.22 -20.15 -27.73
C PRO A 32 -10.42 -20.77 -26.99
N LYS A 33 -10.83 -20.18 -25.85
CA LYS A 33 -12.11 -20.50 -25.20
C LYS A 33 -13.15 -19.42 -25.48
N LYS A 34 -14.31 -19.93 -25.88
CA LYS A 34 -15.54 -19.27 -26.31
C LYS A 34 -15.98 -18.14 -25.36
N ARG A 35 -16.34 -17.00 -25.96
CA ARG A 35 -17.17 -15.95 -25.36
C ARG A 35 -18.60 -16.47 -25.36
N THR A 36 -19.23 -16.57 -24.19
CA THR A 36 -20.64 -16.92 -24.07
C THR A 36 -21.33 -15.94 -23.13
N GLY A 37 -22.26 -15.18 -23.72
CA GLY A 37 -23.47 -14.72 -23.06
C GLY A 37 -23.35 -13.53 -22.12
N GLN A 38 -23.41 -12.32 -22.68
CA GLN A 38 -24.14 -11.24 -22.03
C GLN A 38 -25.59 -11.71 -21.82
N GLN A 39 -26.02 -11.87 -20.58
CA GLN A 39 -27.45 -11.91 -20.27
C GLN A 39 -27.83 -10.56 -19.67
N ALA A 40 -28.46 -9.76 -20.52
CA ALA A 40 -29.13 -8.54 -20.17
C ALA A 40 -30.27 -8.82 -19.18
N GLY A 41 -30.38 -7.98 -18.16
CA GLY A 41 -31.46 -8.02 -17.18
C GLY A 41 -32.80 -7.78 -17.86
N ALA A 42 -33.66 -8.81 -17.87
CA ALA A 42 -35.03 -8.69 -18.30
C ALA A 42 -35.86 -8.00 -17.20
N LEU A 43 -36.26 -6.76 -17.48
CA LEU A 43 -37.37 -6.07 -16.81
C LEU A 43 -38.63 -6.93 -16.93
N ARG A 44 -39.15 -7.41 -15.80
CA ARG A 44 -40.50 -7.98 -15.72
C ARG A 44 -41.35 -7.10 -14.84
N THR A 45 -42.02 -6.13 -15.46
CA THR A 45 -43.28 -5.61 -14.94
C THR A 45 -44.34 -6.69 -15.16
N ARG A 46 -45.20 -6.95 -14.17
CA ARG A 46 -46.64 -7.04 -14.34
C ARG A 46 -47.38 -7.29 -13.03
N ALA A 47 -48.49 -6.59 -12.92
CA ALA A 47 -49.36 -6.45 -11.78
C ALA A 47 -50.27 -7.66 -11.52
N ALA A 48 -50.85 -7.63 -10.31
CA ALA A 48 -52.19 -8.07 -9.93
C ALA A 48 -52.52 -9.58 -9.85
N LYS A 49 -52.81 -9.96 -8.58
CA LYS A 49 -53.98 -10.72 -8.11
C LYS A 49 -54.00 -12.25 -8.30
N SER A 50 -53.84 -12.98 -7.18
CA SER A 50 -54.88 -13.86 -6.59
C SER A 50 -54.31 -14.73 -5.45
N VAL A 51 -55.02 -14.78 -4.32
CA VAL A 51 -54.88 -15.73 -3.19
C VAL A 51 -56.12 -16.64 -3.29
N PRO A 52 -56.04 -17.97 -3.03
CA PRO A 52 -56.37 -18.48 -1.70
C PRO A 52 -55.58 -19.73 -1.19
N GLN A 53 -55.24 -19.65 0.09
CA GLN A 53 -55.39 -20.64 1.18
C GLN A 53 -54.71 -22.04 1.15
N ALA A 54 -54.00 -22.27 2.27
CA ALA A 54 -53.92 -23.46 3.11
C ALA A 54 -53.09 -24.70 2.66
N SER A 55 -51.96 -24.91 3.33
CA SER A 55 -51.77 -26.07 4.24
C SER A 55 -50.46 -25.97 5.03
N SER A 56 -50.54 -26.49 6.24
CA SER A 56 -49.59 -26.40 7.35
C SER A 56 -48.31 -27.19 7.14
N SER A 57 -47.17 -26.58 7.43
CA SER A 57 -46.07 -27.30 8.08
C SER A 57 -45.26 -26.33 8.95
N LYS A 58 -45.26 -26.64 10.24
CA LYS A 58 -44.61 -25.97 11.35
C LYS A 58 -43.10 -25.94 11.12
N ALA A 59 -42.56 -24.79 10.71
CA ALA A 59 -41.14 -24.49 10.83
C ALA A 59 -41.01 -23.34 11.83
N VAL A 60 -40.46 -23.65 13.01
CA VAL A 60 -40.11 -22.65 14.01
C VAL A 60 -39.00 -21.81 13.41
N ALA A 61 -39.36 -20.71 12.77
CA ALA A 61 -38.42 -19.69 12.36
C ALA A 61 -37.90 -19.02 13.64
N SER A 62 -36.73 -19.47 14.11
CA SER A 62 -35.97 -18.72 15.11
C SER A 62 -35.77 -17.30 14.57
N PRO A 63 -36.11 -16.25 15.33
CA PRO A 63 -35.89 -14.89 14.86
C PRO A 63 -34.37 -14.69 14.75
N LYS A 64 -33.87 -14.46 13.53
CA LYS A 64 -32.52 -13.92 13.32
C LYS A 64 -32.51 -12.52 13.91
N VAL A 65 -32.15 -12.41 15.19
CA VAL A 65 -31.86 -11.14 15.84
C VAL A 65 -30.65 -10.54 15.12
N GLN A 66 -30.91 -9.63 14.18
CA GLN A 66 -29.89 -8.83 13.53
C GLN A 66 -29.26 -7.96 14.62
N THR A 67 -28.16 -8.43 15.21
CA THR A 67 -27.43 -7.67 16.21
C THR A 67 -26.87 -6.42 15.54
N ALA A 68 -27.01 -5.27 16.22
CA ALA A 68 -26.43 -4.02 15.75
C ALA A 68 -24.94 -4.22 15.40
N ARG A 69 -24.52 -3.72 14.23
CA ARG A 69 -23.14 -3.87 13.76
C ARG A 69 -22.21 -3.12 14.73
N LYS A 70 -21.26 -3.83 15.32
CA LYS A 70 -20.18 -3.20 16.10
C LYS A 70 -19.33 -2.32 15.18
N ILE A 71 -19.20 -1.05 15.54
CA ILE A 71 -18.31 -0.10 14.86
C ILE A 71 -17.02 -0.03 15.68
N TYR A 72 -15.93 -0.48 15.08
CA TYR A 72 -14.60 -0.40 15.69
C TYR A 72 -13.92 0.91 15.31
N SER A 73 -13.35 1.60 16.31
CA SER A 73 -12.44 2.73 16.11
C SER A 73 -11.11 2.29 15.50
N GLU A 74 -10.35 3.21 14.91
CA GLU A 74 -9.05 2.89 14.30
C GLU A 74 -8.05 2.30 15.30
N LYS A 75 -8.05 2.82 16.54
CA LYS A 75 -7.20 2.31 17.62
C LYS A 75 -7.54 0.87 18.00
N GLU A 76 -8.84 0.55 18.11
CA GLU A 76 -9.29 -0.82 18.39
C GLU A 76 -8.94 -1.78 17.25
N ARG A 77 -9.08 -1.34 15.99
CA ARG A 77 -8.69 -2.14 14.82
C ARG A 77 -7.20 -2.45 14.85
N ALA A 78 -6.36 -1.45 15.11
CA ALA A 78 -4.91 -1.62 15.20
C ALA A 78 -4.52 -2.56 16.34
N GLN A 79 -5.16 -2.43 17.51
CA GLN A 79 -4.94 -3.33 18.64
C GLN A 79 -5.29 -4.78 18.27
N LYS A 80 -6.45 -4.99 17.64
CA LYS A 80 -6.90 -6.33 17.21
C LYS A 80 -5.99 -6.93 16.14
N LEU A 81 -5.54 -6.15 15.17
CA LEU A 81 -4.56 -6.59 14.17
C LEU A 81 -3.25 -7.01 14.85
N GLY A 82 -2.74 -6.21 15.80
CA GLY A 82 -1.51 -6.54 16.54
C GLY A 82 -1.65 -7.78 17.43
N GLU A 83 -2.81 -8.00 18.06
CA GLU A 83 -3.11 -9.24 18.80
C GLU A 83 -3.06 -10.46 17.89
N ILE A 84 -3.65 -10.36 16.68
CA ILE A 84 -3.66 -11.45 15.69
C ILE A 84 -2.25 -11.71 15.16
N GLU A 85 -1.48 -10.67 14.84
CA GLU A 85 -0.11 -10.81 14.35
C GLU A 85 0.82 -11.45 15.37
N LYS A 86 0.66 -11.11 16.66
CA LYS A 86 1.39 -11.78 17.75
C LYS A 86 1.07 -13.27 17.84
N GLN A 87 -0.20 -13.65 17.65
CA GLN A 87 -0.62 -15.05 17.67
C GLN A 87 -0.09 -15.82 16.45
N ILE A 88 -0.13 -15.20 15.27
CA ILE A 88 0.48 -15.76 14.05
C ILE A 88 1.99 -15.92 14.21
N GLY A 89 2.68 -14.95 14.82
CA GLY A 89 4.12 -15.03 15.09
C GLY A 89 4.49 -16.14 16.08
N ARG A 90 3.55 -16.59 16.92
CA ARG A 90 3.70 -17.78 17.78
C ARG A 90 3.41 -19.09 17.05
N GLY A 91 3.09 -19.05 15.76
CA GLY A 91 2.79 -20.22 14.92
C GLY A 91 1.31 -20.58 14.84
N GLU A 92 0.40 -19.77 15.37
CA GLU A 92 -1.04 -20.05 15.27
C GLU A 92 -1.56 -19.77 13.85
N SER A 93 -2.52 -20.58 13.40
CA SER A 93 -3.21 -20.30 12.14
C SER A 93 -4.02 -19.00 12.21
N ILE A 94 -4.12 -18.30 11.08
CA ILE A 94 -4.91 -17.05 10.97
C ILE A 94 -6.35 -17.28 11.43
N LYS A 95 -6.93 -18.44 11.07
CA LYS A 95 -8.25 -18.88 11.53
C LYS A 95 -8.39 -18.87 13.05
N ALA A 96 -7.47 -19.53 13.74
CA ALA A 96 -7.50 -19.60 15.20
C ALA A 96 -7.33 -18.21 15.84
N ALA A 97 -6.42 -17.40 15.30
CA ALA A 97 -6.12 -16.09 15.84
C ALA A 97 -7.28 -15.09 15.70
N VAL A 98 -7.93 -15.10 14.54
CA VAL A 98 -9.10 -14.27 14.22
C VAL A 98 -10.30 -14.64 15.09
N GLN A 99 -10.51 -15.94 15.34
CA GLN A 99 -11.57 -16.43 16.25
C GLN A 99 -11.31 -15.96 17.69
N LYS A 100 -10.07 -16.06 18.18
CA LYS A 100 -9.68 -15.53 19.50
C LYS A 100 -9.87 -14.03 19.61
N ALA A 101 -9.62 -13.28 18.53
CA ALA A 101 -9.82 -11.84 18.48
C ALA A 101 -11.30 -11.42 18.37
N GLY A 102 -12.21 -12.36 18.07
CA GLY A 102 -13.65 -12.09 17.93
C GLY A 102 -14.03 -11.36 16.65
N ILE A 103 -13.21 -11.47 15.59
CA ILE A 103 -13.49 -10.89 14.28
C ILE A 103 -13.56 -11.99 13.20
N SER A 104 -13.93 -11.62 11.97
CA SER A 104 -13.91 -12.55 10.83
C SER A 104 -12.59 -12.44 10.04
N GLU A 105 -12.18 -13.49 9.32
CA GLU A 105 -10.97 -13.46 8.50
C GLU A 105 -11.06 -12.37 7.43
N GLN A 106 -12.25 -12.22 6.87
CA GLN A 106 -12.55 -11.19 5.89
C GLN A 106 -12.37 -9.78 6.46
N THR A 107 -12.73 -9.56 7.73
CA THR A 107 -12.48 -8.30 8.43
C THR A 107 -10.98 -8.07 8.65
N TYR A 108 -10.26 -9.11 9.07
CA TYR A 108 -8.80 -9.06 9.26
C TYR A 108 -8.08 -8.62 7.98
N TYR A 109 -8.36 -9.26 6.84
CA TYR A 109 -7.70 -8.90 5.59
C TYR A 109 -8.06 -7.50 5.09
N GLN A 110 -9.31 -7.06 5.26
CA GLN A 110 -9.72 -5.70 4.92
C GLN A 110 -8.98 -4.65 5.75
N TRP A 111 -8.90 -4.85 7.07
CA TRP A 111 -8.20 -3.93 7.96
C TRP A 111 -6.69 -3.96 7.75
N LYS A 112 -6.09 -5.14 7.50
CA LYS A 112 -4.67 -5.27 7.16
C LYS A 112 -4.33 -4.52 5.88
N LYS A 113 -5.18 -4.62 4.85
CA LYS A 113 -5.02 -3.85 3.60
C LYS A 113 -5.12 -2.34 3.85
N ALA A 114 -6.11 -1.90 4.62
CA ALA A 114 -6.29 -0.49 4.94
C ALA A 114 -5.12 0.08 5.75
N ALA A 115 -4.63 -0.66 6.76
CA ALA A 115 -3.48 -0.26 7.56
C ALA A 115 -2.21 -0.09 6.72
N GLY A 116 -1.97 -1.00 5.76
CA GLY A 116 -0.86 -0.88 4.82
C GLY A 116 -1.00 0.29 3.85
N GLN A 117 -2.22 0.69 3.48
CA GLN A 117 -2.45 1.87 2.64
C GLN A 117 -2.20 3.18 3.40
N THR A 118 -2.61 3.25 4.66
CA THR A 118 -2.38 4.44 5.49
C THR A 118 -0.89 4.71 5.69
N THR A 119 -0.11 3.69 6.06
CA THR A 119 1.34 3.85 6.27
C THR A 119 2.09 4.26 5.01
N GLN A 120 1.70 3.71 3.85
CA GLN A 120 2.24 4.14 2.56
C GLN A 120 1.87 5.60 2.28
N SER A 121 0.62 6.01 2.52
CA SER A 121 0.19 7.38 2.26
C SER A 121 0.90 8.41 3.14
N ASP A 122 1.20 8.10 4.39
CA ASP A 122 1.92 9.01 5.29
C ASP A 122 3.40 9.10 4.94
N GLY A 123 4.05 7.97 4.61
CA GLY A 123 5.42 7.97 4.10
C GLY A 123 5.58 8.77 2.80
N LEU A 124 4.59 8.72 1.90
CA LEU A 124 4.58 9.53 0.68
C LEU A 124 4.47 11.04 0.97
N LYS A 125 3.66 11.44 1.96
CA LYS A 125 3.57 12.86 2.34
C LYS A 125 4.89 13.38 2.90
N ASP A 126 5.56 12.57 3.72
CA ASP A 126 6.85 12.96 4.30
C ASP A 126 7.95 13.00 3.24
N LEU A 127 7.91 12.11 2.25
CA LEU A 127 8.82 12.15 1.10
C LEU A 127 8.67 13.46 0.31
N VAL A 128 7.43 13.89 0.02
CA VAL A 128 7.17 15.16 -0.68
C VAL A 128 7.71 16.35 0.10
N LYS A 129 7.49 16.40 1.43
CA LYS A 129 8.04 17.49 2.27
C LYS A 129 9.57 17.53 2.22
N LEU A 130 10.22 16.36 2.24
CA LEU A 130 11.68 16.26 2.14
C LEU A 130 12.18 16.73 0.77
N GLU A 131 11.47 16.41 -0.31
CA GLU A 131 11.81 16.88 -1.66
C GLU A 131 11.70 18.41 -1.77
N GLU A 132 10.64 19.00 -1.22
CA GLU A 132 10.45 20.45 -1.17
C GLU A 132 11.57 21.13 -0.37
N GLU A 133 11.92 20.60 0.80
CA GLU A 133 13.01 21.12 1.61
C GLU A 133 14.36 20.98 0.90
N ASN A 134 14.62 19.84 0.25
CA ASN A 134 15.83 19.64 -0.53
C ASN A 134 15.95 20.64 -1.69
N ALA A 135 14.85 20.90 -2.40
CA ALA A 135 14.79 21.89 -3.46
C ALA A 135 15.06 23.30 -2.93
N ARG A 136 14.47 23.66 -1.79
CA ARG A 136 14.73 24.94 -1.10
C ARG A 136 16.20 25.08 -0.71
N LEU A 137 16.78 24.05 -0.10
CA LEU A 137 18.18 24.03 0.33
C LEU A 137 19.14 24.16 -0.86
N LYS A 138 18.89 23.42 -1.95
CA LYS A 138 19.67 23.54 -3.20
C LYS A 138 19.63 24.95 -3.76
N LYS A 139 18.46 25.60 -3.76
CA LYS A 139 18.33 26.98 -4.21
C LYS A 139 19.15 27.94 -3.34
N LEU A 140 19.04 27.84 -2.03
CA LEU A 140 19.81 28.68 -1.09
C LEU A 140 21.32 28.47 -1.26
N LEU A 141 21.76 27.22 -1.44
CA LEU A 141 23.16 26.91 -1.69
C LEU A 141 23.64 27.54 -3.00
N ALA A 142 22.87 27.39 -4.08
CA ALA A 142 23.21 27.99 -5.36
C ALA A 142 23.30 29.52 -5.28
N ASP A 143 22.37 30.17 -4.58
CA ASP A 143 22.37 31.63 -4.41
C ASP A 143 23.56 32.09 -3.57
N ARG A 144 23.93 31.34 -2.53
CA ARG A 144 25.14 31.61 -1.73
C ARG A 144 26.40 31.48 -2.58
N LEU A 145 26.55 30.38 -3.32
CA LEU A 145 27.70 30.15 -4.20
C LEU A 145 27.79 31.23 -5.27
N ARG A 146 26.67 31.67 -5.86
CA ARG A 146 26.67 32.79 -6.82
C ARG A 146 27.18 34.07 -6.19
N LYS A 147 26.75 34.40 -4.97
CA LYS A 147 27.24 35.59 -4.24
C LYS A 147 28.74 35.49 -3.96
N GLU A 148 29.19 34.37 -3.41
CA GLU A 148 30.61 34.14 -3.11
C GLU A 148 31.46 34.22 -4.39
N ASN A 149 31.01 33.59 -5.47
CA ASN A 149 31.69 33.67 -6.77
C ASN A 149 31.73 35.09 -7.32
N ALA A 150 30.65 35.87 -7.21
CA ALA A 150 30.65 37.26 -7.64
C ALA A 150 31.66 38.10 -6.83
N GLU A 151 31.72 37.90 -5.52
CA GLU A 151 32.70 38.58 -4.66
C GLU A 151 34.14 38.17 -4.98
N LEU A 152 34.40 36.89 -5.27
CA LEU A 152 35.70 36.42 -5.73
C LEU A 152 36.09 37.04 -7.08
N ARG A 153 35.16 37.10 -8.04
CA ARG A 153 35.40 37.74 -9.34
C ARG A 153 35.72 39.22 -9.21
N LYS A 154 35.01 39.95 -8.34
CA LYS A 154 35.33 41.35 -8.03
C LYS A 154 36.73 41.49 -7.43
N LYS A 155 37.11 40.64 -6.46
CA LYS A 155 38.45 40.65 -5.85
C LYS A 155 39.56 40.34 -6.84
N LEU A 156 39.29 39.47 -7.81
CA LEU A 156 40.23 39.12 -8.87
C LEU A 156 40.25 40.12 -10.04
N GLY A 157 39.41 41.18 -10.00
CA GLY A 157 39.31 42.16 -11.09
C GLY A 157 38.70 41.58 -12.38
N LEU A 158 37.96 40.48 -12.29
CA LEU A 158 37.32 39.75 -13.41
C LEU A 158 35.83 40.12 -13.56
N ALA A 159 35.42 41.25 -12.99
CA ALA A 159 34.05 41.76 -12.95
C ALA A 159 33.82 42.79 -14.04
#